data_AF-A0A940RP53-F1
#
_entry.id   AF-A0A940RP53-F1
#
_cell.length_a   1.000
_cell.length_b   1.000
_cell.length_c   1.000
_cell.angle_alpha   90.00
_cell.angle_beta   90.00
_cell.angle_gamma   90.00
#
_symmetry.space_group_name_H-M   'P 1'
#
loop_
_entity.id
_entity.type
_entity.pdbx_description
1 polymer ?
#
loop_
_entity_poly.entity_id
_entity_poly.type
_entity_poly.pdbx_seq_one_letter_code
_entity_poly.pdbx_strand_id
1 'polypeptide(L)'
;MADEDAFDGFDEGTPLVATLIGGAALVVIGLATPHVVGMPALRTLVFAMLGLAVAVWAVAFALTIRKSTVPWKAGSLALLLVIAFASATGAFALNRGNFRTDASTIAEMELMPAGALQFPAGARDRGPISRLLVESHQATQNDHRKFAEDSARLGIDALKSPYLLTLHPEILSNCPAIGALKPKLAEVKRKEGERLAAYLKAVDALGEPEDVKHGLRQAMAPAETPEALAALAAKSAENIDATQQMCELLARKTWYNNFAYFGFRNAADMAAFNALVKRLNAIEADLAKANRDGRARVSEGQEIVRAALTRTTTDEIIAALTK
;
A
#
# COMPACT_ATOMS: atom_id res chain seq x y z
N MET A 1 28.36 -69.82 16.36
CA MET A 1 27.65 -69.99 15.08
C MET A 1 26.33 -69.28 15.24
N ALA A 2 26.37 -67.97 15.07
CA ALA A 2 25.20 -67.09 15.10
C ALA A 2 25.02 -66.60 13.65
N ASP A 3 23.79 -66.65 13.18
CA ASP A 3 23.34 -66.09 11.90
C ASP A 3 23.81 -64.63 11.76
N GLU A 4 24.67 -64.38 10.77
CA GLU A 4 25.04 -63.05 10.27
C GLU A 4 24.56 -62.85 8.81
N ASP A 5 23.58 -63.62 8.34
CA ASP A 5 23.12 -63.58 6.94
C ASP A 5 21.77 -62.88 6.75
N ALA A 6 21.55 -61.73 7.40
CA ALA A 6 20.29 -61.01 7.25
C ALA A 6 20.37 -59.49 7.36
N PHE A 7 21.38 -58.81 6.79
CA PHE A 7 21.30 -57.35 6.59
C PHE A 7 22.12 -56.75 5.43
N ASP A 8 22.53 -57.52 4.41
CA ASP A 8 23.24 -56.99 3.23
C ASP A 8 22.30 -56.52 2.08
N GLY A 9 21.18 -55.89 2.44
CA GLY A 9 20.10 -55.56 1.50
C GLY A 9 19.97 -54.10 1.06
N PHE A 10 20.91 -53.20 1.39
CA PHE A 10 20.75 -51.76 1.13
C PHE A 10 21.98 -51.01 0.63
N ASP A 11 22.97 -51.67 0.01
CA ASP A 11 24.21 -51.01 -0.46
C ASP A 11 24.36 -50.89 -2.00
N GLU A 12 23.24 -50.86 -2.72
CA GLU A 12 23.21 -50.31 -4.08
C GLU A 12 22.42 -48.99 -4.07
N GLY A 13 23.16 -47.89 -3.91
CA GLY A 13 22.62 -46.54 -4.03
C GLY A 13 21.89 -46.36 -5.36
N THR A 14 20.56 -46.48 -5.34
CA THR A 14 19.73 -46.44 -6.54
C THR A 14 19.77 -45.04 -7.15
N PRO A 15 20.41 -44.85 -8.32
CA PRO A 15 20.59 -43.51 -8.91
C PRO A 15 19.25 -42.85 -9.26
N LEU A 16 18.19 -43.65 -9.41
CA LEU A 16 16.81 -43.19 -9.56
C LEU A 16 16.33 -42.44 -8.30
N VAL A 17 16.55 -43.00 -7.10
CA VAL A 17 16.11 -42.39 -5.83
C VAL A 17 16.84 -41.08 -5.60
N ALA A 18 18.15 -41.01 -5.86
CA ALA A 18 18.91 -39.78 -5.76
C ALA A 18 18.39 -38.68 -6.71
N THR A 19 18.02 -39.05 -7.94
CA THR A 19 17.46 -38.10 -8.93
C THR A 19 16.06 -37.62 -8.52
N LEU A 20 15.22 -38.51 -7.97
CA LEU A 20 13.89 -38.15 -7.46
C LEU A 20 13.96 -37.23 -6.24
N ILE A 21 14.86 -37.50 -5.29
CA ILE A 21 15.10 -36.63 -4.13
C ILE A 21 15.59 -35.26 -4.60
N GLY A 22 16.53 -35.22 -5.55
CA GLY A 22 17.00 -33.97 -6.15
C GLY A 22 15.88 -33.18 -6.82
N GLY A 23 15.02 -33.85 -7.60
CA GLY A 23 13.84 -33.25 -8.22
C GLY A 23 12.84 -32.70 -7.21
N ALA A 24 12.52 -33.48 -6.17
CA ALA A 24 11.63 -33.04 -5.09
C ALA A 24 12.19 -31.82 -4.34
N ALA A 25 13.50 -31.82 -4.04
CA ALA A 25 14.16 -30.68 -3.41
C ALA A 25 14.09 -29.42 -4.29
N LEU A 26 14.29 -29.54 -5.61
CA LEU A 26 14.15 -28.42 -6.54
C LEU A 26 12.73 -27.85 -6.54
N VAL A 27 11.70 -28.69 -6.53
CA VAL A 27 10.30 -28.23 -6.46
C VAL A 27 10.06 -27.46 -5.15
N VAL A 28 10.47 -28.02 -4.01
CA VAL A 28 10.29 -27.38 -2.70
C VAL A 28 11.05 -26.06 -2.63
N ILE A 29 12.30 -26.02 -3.09
CA ILE A 29 13.10 -24.79 -3.10
C ILE A 29 12.47 -23.75 -4.03
N GLY A 30 12.04 -24.14 -5.23
CA GLY A 30 11.39 -23.24 -6.19
C GLY A 30 10.11 -22.61 -5.64
N LEU A 31 9.31 -23.37 -4.88
CA LEU A 31 8.09 -22.88 -4.23
C LEU A 31 8.36 -22.06 -2.96
N ALA A 32 9.38 -22.42 -2.17
CA ALA A 32 9.69 -21.75 -0.91
C ALA A 32 10.49 -20.45 -1.09
N THR A 33 11.35 -20.37 -2.11
CA THR A 33 12.25 -19.23 -2.34
C THR A 33 11.50 -17.88 -2.41
N PRO A 34 10.38 -17.74 -3.15
CA PRO A 34 9.60 -16.50 -3.20
C PRO A 34 9.15 -15.98 -1.84
N HIS A 35 8.90 -16.88 -0.88
CA HIS A 35 8.41 -16.52 0.45
C HIS A 35 9.51 -16.03 1.39
N VAL A 36 10.78 -16.38 1.13
CA VAL A 36 11.91 -16.08 2.02
C VAL A 36 12.70 -14.85 1.55
N VAL A 37 12.95 -14.73 0.25
CA VAL A 37 13.83 -13.68 -0.33
C VAL A 37 13.07 -12.68 -1.21
N GLY A 38 11.74 -12.81 -1.32
CA GLY A 38 10.94 -12.06 -2.28
C GLY A 38 11.05 -12.66 -3.68
N MET A 39 10.11 -12.30 -4.56
CA MET A 39 10.03 -12.86 -5.91
C MET A 39 11.03 -12.15 -6.84
N PRO A 40 12.09 -12.81 -7.35
CA PRO A 40 12.97 -12.19 -8.32
C PRO A 40 12.33 -12.20 -9.72
N ALA A 41 12.89 -11.42 -10.65
CA ALA A 41 12.49 -11.48 -12.05
C ALA A 41 12.56 -12.92 -12.58
N LEU A 42 11.61 -13.31 -13.44
CA LEU A 42 11.48 -14.68 -13.97
C LEU A 42 12.82 -15.23 -14.50
N ARG A 43 13.56 -14.40 -15.24
CA ARG A 43 14.88 -14.76 -15.79
C ARG A 43 15.86 -15.16 -14.69
N THR A 44 15.96 -14.36 -13.63
CA THR A 44 16.82 -14.63 -12.48
C THR A 44 16.40 -15.91 -11.77
N LEU A 45 15.09 -16.12 -11.57
CA LEU A 45 14.56 -17.33 -10.95
C LEU A 45 14.89 -18.59 -11.77
N VAL A 46 14.68 -18.53 -13.08
CA VAL A 46 14.98 -19.64 -14.01
C VAL A 46 16.47 -19.97 -13.99
N PHE A 47 17.35 -18.98 -14.14
CA PHE A 47 18.80 -19.25 -14.13
C PHE A 47 19.30 -19.73 -12.77
N ALA A 48 18.77 -19.21 -11.66
CA ALA A 48 19.12 -19.70 -10.33
C ALA A 48 18.70 -21.17 -10.15
N MET A 49 17.48 -21.52 -10.55
CA MET A 49 16.97 -22.89 -10.45
C MET A 49 17.72 -23.86 -11.37
N LEU A 50 18.06 -23.44 -12.60
CA LEU A 50 18.87 -24.25 -13.51
C LEU A 50 20.29 -24.46 -12.97
N GLY A 51 20.91 -23.41 -12.40
CA GLY A 51 22.22 -23.52 -11.75
C GLY A 51 22.20 -24.48 -10.56
N LEU A 52 21.14 -24.43 -9.74
CA LEU A 52 20.94 -25.35 -8.64
C LEU A 52 20.75 -26.79 -9.13
N ALA A 53 20.00 -27.01 -10.20
CA ALA A 53 19.82 -28.33 -10.80
C ALA A 53 21.15 -28.93 -11.28
N VAL A 54 22.02 -28.13 -11.91
CA VAL A 54 23.36 -28.56 -12.32
C VAL A 54 24.21 -28.93 -11.10
N ALA A 55 24.15 -28.14 -10.02
CA ALA A 55 24.89 -28.42 -8.80
C ALA A 55 24.42 -29.72 -8.12
N VAL A 56 23.10 -29.91 -7.99
CA VAL A 56 22.49 -31.15 -7.47
C VAL A 56 22.88 -32.34 -8.33
N TRP A 57 22.82 -32.19 -9.65
CA TRP A 57 23.25 -33.24 -10.57
C TRP A 57 24.75 -33.55 -10.43
N ALA A 58 25.62 -32.55 -10.27
CA ALA A 58 27.06 -32.76 -10.11
C ALA A 58 27.39 -33.53 -8.82
N VAL A 59 26.69 -33.25 -7.72
CA VAL A 59 26.81 -34.00 -6.46
C VAL A 59 26.33 -35.45 -6.64
N ALA A 60 25.15 -35.64 -7.23
CA ALA A 60 24.63 -36.98 -7.54
C ALA A 60 25.54 -37.75 -8.51
N PHE A 61 26.15 -37.05 -9.47
CA PHE A 61 27.16 -37.59 -10.38
C PHE A 61 28.39 -38.09 -9.64
N ALA A 62 28.94 -37.28 -8.73
CA ALA A 62 30.12 -37.65 -7.95
C ALA A 62 29.87 -38.85 -7.04
N LEU A 63 28.68 -38.95 -6.43
CA LEU A 63 28.35 -39.97 -5.44
C LEU A 63 27.86 -41.28 -6.05
N THR A 64 26.92 -41.24 -7.01
CA THR A 64 26.18 -42.45 -7.45
C THR A 64 26.13 -42.64 -8.97
N ILE A 65 26.00 -41.57 -9.76
CA ILE A 65 25.75 -41.66 -11.21
C ILE A 65 27.06 -41.87 -12.04
N ARG A 66 28.24 -41.70 -11.43
CA ARG A 66 29.55 -41.82 -12.14
C ARG A 66 29.73 -43.14 -12.89
N LYS A 67 29.27 -44.26 -12.32
CA LYS A 67 29.41 -45.62 -12.90
C LYS A 67 28.29 -45.99 -13.89
N SER A 68 27.29 -45.14 -14.05
CA SER A 68 26.15 -45.39 -14.94
C SER A 68 26.48 -45.16 -16.43
N THR A 69 25.60 -45.64 -17.31
CA THR A 69 25.72 -45.49 -18.77
C THR A 69 25.61 -44.01 -19.20
N VAL A 70 26.20 -43.68 -20.36
CA VAL A 70 26.16 -42.32 -20.92
C VAL A 70 24.72 -41.81 -21.13
N PRO A 71 23.77 -42.61 -21.65
CA PRO A 71 22.38 -42.17 -21.78
C PRO A 71 21.72 -41.81 -20.43
N TRP A 72 22.03 -42.55 -19.36
CA TRP A 72 21.49 -42.26 -18.04
C TRP A 72 22.01 -40.94 -17.46
N LYS A 73 23.32 -40.66 -17.65
CA LYS A 73 23.94 -39.39 -17.24
C LYS A 73 23.28 -38.20 -17.91
N ALA A 74 23.09 -38.27 -19.23
CA ALA A 74 22.41 -37.22 -19.98
C ALA A 74 20.91 -37.10 -19.62
N GLY A 75 20.21 -38.23 -19.49
CA GLY A 75 18.79 -38.26 -19.18
C GLY A 75 18.45 -37.70 -17.80
N SER A 76 19.23 -38.06 -16.77
CA SER A 76 19.06 -37.53 -15.40
C SER A 76 19.33 -36.02 -15.32
N LEU A 77 20.33 -35.51 -16.03
CA LEU A 77 20.59 -34.07 -16.11
C LEU A 77 19.44 -33.35 -16.81
N ALA A 78 19.03 -33.84 -17.98
CA ALA A 78 17.93 -33.26 -18.74
C ALA A 78 16.63 -33.23 -17.90
N LEU A 79 16.34 -34.31 -17.17
CA LEU A 79 15.19 -34.39 -16.28
C LEU A 79 15.24 -33.33 -15.18
N LEU A 80 16.37 -33.17 -14.49
CA LEU A 80 16.51 -32.16 -13.43
C LEU A 80 16.40 -30.73 -13.97
N LEU A 81 16.94 -30.46 -15.16
CA LEU A 81 16.80 -29.15 -15.81
C LEU A 81 15.34 -28.84 -16.16
N VAL A 82 14.60 -29.82 -16.70
CA VAL A 82 13.16 -29.68 -16.99
C VAL A 82 12.37 -29.43 -15.70
N ILE A 83 12.65 -30.18 -14.63
CA ILE A 83 12.00 -30.00 -13.32
C ILE A 83 12.30 -28.61 -12.76
N ALA A 84 13.55 -28.14 -12.83
CA ALA A 84 13.93 -26.82 -12.35
C ALA A 84 13.24 -25.69 -13.13
N PHE A 85 13.19 -25.81 -14.46
CA PHE A 85 12.47 -24.87 -15.32
C PHE A 85 10.97 -24.86 -15.02
N ALA A 86 10.33 -26.03 -14.93
CA ALA A 86 8.92 -26.15 -14.59
C ALA A 86 8.60 -25.60 -13.18
N SER A 87 9.50 -25.82 -12.22
CA SER A 87 9.33 -25.30 -10.85
C SER A 87 9.44 -23.77 -10.81
N ALA A 88 10.43 -23.19 -11.50
CA ALA A 88 10.60 -21.74 -11.59
C ALA A 88 9.39 -21.06 -12.26
N THR A 89 8.97 -21.57 -13.42
CA THR A 89 7.83 -21.03 -14.16
C THR A 89 6.50 -21.23 -13.43
N GLY A 90 6.32 -22.38 -12.76
CA GLY A 90 5.15 -22.68 -11.94
C GLY A 90 5.04 -21.76 -10.72
N ALA A 91 6.14 -21.59 -9.97
CA ALA A 91 6.20 -20.63 -8.86
C ALA A 91 5.91 -19.20 -9.34
N PHE A 92 6.44 -18.82 -10.51
CA PHE A 92 6.14 -17.54 -11.14
C PHE A 92 4.67 -17.35 -11.49
N ALA A 93 4.05 -18.34 -12.14
CA ALA A 93 2.64 -18.28 -12.48
C ALA A 93 1.73 -18.18 -11.24
N LEU A 94 2.03 -18.94 -10.18
CA LEU A 94 1.28 -18.90 -8.92
C LEU A 94 1.38 -17.54 -8.24
N ASN A 95 2.59 -16.98 -8.13
CA ASN A 95 2.78 -15.67 -7.51
C ASN A 95 2.08 -14.56 -8.32
N ARG A 96 2.16 -14.61 -9.65
CA ARG A 96 1.43 -13.71 -10.55
C ARG A 96 -0.09 -13.84 -10.36
N GLY A 97 -0.61 -15.05 -10.18
CA GLY A 97 -2.03 -15.28 -9.91
C GLY A 97 -2.48 -14.61 -8.61
N ASN A 98 -1.72 -14.83 -7.52
CA ASN A 98 -1.98 -14.21 -6.23
C ASN A 98 -1.88 -12.68 -6.29
N PHE A 99 -0.86 -12.17 -6.97
CA PHE A 99 -0.70 -10.73 -7.19
C PHE A 99 -1.85 -10.14 -8.00
N ARG A 100 -2.32 -10.82 -9.07
CA ARG A 100 -3.46 -10.34 -9.84
C ARG A 100 -4.72 -10.24 -8.99
N THR A 101 -4.99 -11.24 -8.16
CA THR A 101 -6.13 -11.21 -7.22
C THR A 101 -5.98 -10.06 -6.23
N ASP A 102 -4.78 -9.83 -5.69
CA ASP A 102 -4.51 -8.73 -4.76
C ASP A 102 -4.68 -7.36 -5.46
N ALA A 103 -3.97 -7.12 -6.55
CA ALA A 103 -4.01 -5.88 -7.30
C ALA A 103 -5.39 -5.59 -7.95
N SER A 104 -6.26 -6.59 -8.11
CA SER A 104 -7.63 -6.38 -8.59
C SER A 104 -8.44 -5.45 -7.68
N THR A 105 -8.17 -5.42 -6.37
CA THR A 105 -8.84 -4.50 -5.44
C THR A 105 -8.62 -3.05 -5.84
N ILE A 106 -7.39 -2.71 -6.23
CA ILE A 106 -7.02 -1.36 -6.67
C ILE A 106 -7.62 -1.07 -8.04
N ALA A 107 -7.65 -2.05 -8.94
CA ALA A 107 -8.28 -1.89 -10.24
C ALA A 107 -9.80 -1.69 -10.17
N GLU A 108 -10.47 -2.32 -9.20
CA GLU A 108 -11.92 -2.33 -9.06
C GLU A 108 -12.47 -1.31 -8.04
N MET A 109 -11.62 -0.69 -7.21
CA MET A 109 -12.11 0.32 -6.27
C MET A 109 -12.68 1.53 -7.01
N GLU A 110 -13.74 2.10 -6.46
CA GLU A 110 -14.43 3.25 -7.04
C GLU A 110 -14.17 4.50 -6.19
N LEU A 111 -13.92 5.61 -6.87
CA LEU A 111 -13.76 6.91 -6.24
C LEU A 111 -15.12 7.61 -6.20
N MET A 112 -15.71 7.69 -5.01
CA MET A 112 -17.01 8.35 -4.81
C MET A 112 -16.90 9.87 -5.02
N PRO A 113 -18.00 10.57 -5.36
CA PRO A 113 -17.97 12.03 -5.57
C PRO A 113 -17.41 12.83 -4.39
N ALA A 114 -17.65 12.34 -3.16
CA ALA A 114 -17.12 12.92 -1.92
C ALA A 114 -15.62 12.65 -1.69
N GLY A 115 -14.95 11.90 -2.58
CA GLY A 115 -13.55 11.50 -2.46
C GLY A 115 -13.30 10.25 -1.61
N ALA A 116 -14.35 9.62 -1.08
CA ALA A 116 -14.22 8.34 -0.39
C ALA A 116 -13.93 7.19 -1.37
N LEU A 117 -13.12 6.22 -0.96
CA LEU A 117 -12.89 5.00 -1.73
C LEU A 117 -13.95 3.96 -1.36
N GLN A 118 -14.62 3.42 -2.37
CA GLN A 118 -15.47 2.27 -2.24
C GLN A 118 -14.72 1.03 -2.74
N PHE A 119 -14.55 0.05 -1.87
CA PHE A 119 -13.86 -1.19 -2.20
C PHE A 119 -14.85 -2.27 -2.65
N PRO A 120 -14.46 -3.17 -3.57
CA PRO A 120 -15.30 -4.29 -3.95
C PRO A 120 -15.50 -5.27 -2.78
N ALA A 121 -16.56 -6.08 -2.86
CA ALA A 121 -16.85 -7.09 -1.84
C ALA A 121 -15.66 -8.07 -1.68
N GLY A 122 -15.33 -8.39 -0.43
CA GLY A 122 -14.22 -9.29 -0.11
C GLY A 122 -12.82 -8.72 -0.37
N ALA A 123 -12.68 -7.43 -0.68
CA ALA A 123 -11.38 -6.79 -0.96
C ALA A 123 -10.30 -7.11 0.09
N ARG A 124 -10.67 -7.16 1.38
CA ARG A 124 -9.75 -7.46 2.48
C ARG A 124 -9.11 -8.85 2.38
N ASP A 125 -9.80 -9.81 1.75
CA ASP A 125 -9.39 -11.21 1.70
C ASP A 125 -8.65 -11.56 0.39
N ARG A 126 -8.53 -10.61 -0.55
CA ARG A 126 -7.90 -10.81 -1.87
C ARG A 126 -6.38 -10.90 -1.84
N GLY A 127 -5.74 -10.39 -0.79
CA GLY A 127 -4.30 -10.45 -0.62
C GLY A 127 -3.77 -9.49 0.44
N PRO A 128 -2.47 -9.59 0.79
CA PRO A 128 -1.86 -8.77 1.83
C PRO A 128 -1.87 -7.26 1.52
N ILE A 129 -1.69 -6.84 0.27
CA ILE A 129 -1.67 -5.43 -0.11
C ILE A 129 -3.09 -4.84 -0.02
N SER A 130 -4.08 -5.55 -0.55
CA SER A 130 -5.50 -5.18 -0.47
C SER A 130 -5.97 -5.07 0.97
N ARG A 131 -5.59 -6.04 1.81
CA ARG A 131 -5.91 -6.00 3.25
C ARG A 131 -5.35 -4.73 3.89
N LEU A 132 -4.06 -4.45 3.68
CA LEU A 132 -3.41 -3.26 4.22
C LEU A 132 -4.08 -1.97 3.71
N LEU A 133 -4.43 -1.91 2.42
CA LEU A 133 -5.11 -0.77 1.82
C LEU A 133 -6.48 -0.53 2.46
N VAL A 134 -7.32 -1.57 2.52
CA VAL A 134 -8.68 -1.49 3.08
C VAL A 134 -8.65 -1.12 4.56
N GLU A 135 -7.82 -1.82 5.36
CA GLU A 135 -7.69 -1.57 6.79
C GLU A 135 -7.18 -0.16 7.07
N SER A 136 -6.19 0.30 6.30
CA SER A 136 -5.65 1.65 6.43
C SER A 136 -6.69 2.71 6.09
N HIS A 137 -7.42 2.54 4.98
CA HIS A 137 -8.45 3.49 4.57
C HIS A 137 -9.59 3.57 5.59
N GLN A 138 -10.11 2.42 6.05
CA GLN A 138 -11.16 2.38 7.06
C GLN A 138 -10.72 3.01 8.39
N ALA A 139 -9.48 2.73 8.83
CA ALA A 139 -8.94 3.32 10.05
C ALA A 139 -8.79 4.84 9.92
N THR A 140 -8.28 5.33 8.79
CA THR A 140 -8.16 6.77 8.52
C THR A 140 -9.54 7.44 8.47
N GLN A 141 -10.53 6.86 7.79
CA GLN A 141 -11.90 7.39 7.78
C GLN A 141 -12.52 7.46 9.18
N ASN A 142 -12.28 6.44 10.01
CA ASN A 142 -12.76 6.43 11.39
C ASN A 142 -12.10 7.52 12.24
N ASP A 143 -10.79 7.73 12.08
CA ASP A 143 -10.05 8.78 12.79
C ASP A 143 -10.50 10.18 12.35
N HIS A 144 -10.69 10.39 11.04
CA HIS A 144 -11.23 11.63 10.48
C HIS A 144 -12.66 11.93 10.95
N ARG A 145 -13.53 10.91 11.00
CA ARG A 145 -14.90 11.06 11.50
C ARG A 145 -14.90 11.47 12.98
N LYS A 146 -14.11 10.84 13.83
CA LYS A 146 -13.97 11.22 15.25
C LYS A 146 -13.47 12.65 15.40
N PHE A 147 -12.48 13.05 14.61
CA PHE A 147 -11.98 14.42 14.62
C PHE A 147 -13.04 15.43 14.15
N ALA A 148 -13.84 15.08 13.14
CA ALA A 148 -14.94 15.91 12.66
C ALA A 148 -16.05 16.04 13.72
N GLU A 149 -16.39 14.96 14.43
CA GLU A 149 -17.33 14.99 15.56
C GLU A 149 -16.83 15.90 16.69
N ASP A 150 -15.54 15.81 17.04
CA ASP A 150 -14.92 16.69 18.03
C ASP A 150 -14.93 18.16 17.59
N SER A 151 -14.71 18.43 16.30
CA SER A 151 -14.75 19.78 15.73
C SER A 151 -16.17 20.35 15.69
N ALA A 152 -17.16 19.52 15.33
CA ALA A 152 -18.57 19.89 15.27
C ALA A 152 -19.13 20.28 16.65
N ARG A 153 -18.69 19.60 17.72
CA ARG A 153 -19.06 19.95 19.11
C ARG A 153 -18.63 21.35 19.53
N LEU A 154 -17.61 21.91 18.88
CA LEU A 154 -17.16 23.28 19.13
C LEU A 154 -17.91 24.32 18.31
N GLY A 155 -18.85 23.92 17.44
CA GLY A 155 -19.64 24.84 16.64
C GLY A 155 -18.82 25.66 15.65
N ILE A 156 -17.66 25.15 15.21
CA ILE A 156 -16.72 25.88 14.33
C ILE A 156 -17.40 26.37 13.05
N ASP A 157 -18.33 25.58 12.48
CA ASP A 157 -19.07 25.98 11.28
C ASP A 157 -19.95 27.22 11.49
N ALA A 158 -20.45 27.43 12.72
CA ALA A 158 -21.23 28.62 13.06
C ALA A 158 -20.40 29.90 12.98
N LEU A 159 -19.07 29.83 13.12
CA LEU A 159 -18.18 30.99 13.01
C LEU A 159 -18.24 31.66 11.62
N LYS A 160 -18.74 30.96 10.61
CA LYS A 160 -18.96 31.47 9.25
C LYS A 160 -20.30 32.20 9.08
N SER A 161 -21.17 32.19 10.09
CA SER A 161 -22.54 32.73 10.02
C SER A 161 -22.86 33.66 11.19
N PRO A 162 -23.00 34.98 10.95
CA PRO A 162 -23.40 35.92 12.00
C PRO A 162 -24.80 35.63 12.54
N TYR A 163 -25.67 35.02 11.72
CA TYR A 163 -27.00 34.58 12.14
C TYR A 163 -26.91 33.46 13.17
N LEU A 164 -26.14 32.41 12.89
CA LEU A 164 -25.97 31.28 13.83
C LEU A 164 -25.31 31.73 15.13
N LEU A 165 -24.34 32.64 15.09
CA LEU A 165 -23.73 33.19 16.31
C LEU A 165 -24.66 34.10 17.11
N THR A 166 -25.68 34.68 16.48
CA THR A 166 -26.73 35.41 17.21
C THR A 166 -27.65 34.45 17.97
N LEU A 167 -27.94 33.28 17.39
CA LEU A 167 -28.74 32.22 18.02
C LEU A 167 -27.97 31.45 19.09
N HIS A 168 -26.68 31.22 18.86
CA HIS A 168 -25.78 30.41 19.70
C HIS A 168 -24.54 31.20 20.13
N PRO A 169 -24.69 32.25 20.96
CA PRO A 169 -23.58 33.08 21.41
C PRO A 169 -22.57 32.33 22.30
N GLU A 170 -22.98 31.21 22.90
CA GLU A 170 -22.14 30.33 23.72
C GLU A 170 -20.96 29.73 22.95
N ILE A 171 -21.03 29.62 21.62
CA ILE A 171 -19.92 29.14 20.79
C ILE A 171 -18.67 30.01 20.94
N LEU A 172 -18.85 31.31 21.22
CA LEU A 172 -17.75 32.27 21.39
C LEU A 172 -17.15 32.27 22.80
N SER A 173 -17.68 31.47 23.75
CA SER A 173 -17.23 31.52 25.15
C SER A 173 -15.98 30.70 25.43
N ASN A 174 -15.58 29.79 24.53
CA ASN A 174 -14.45 28.88 24.75
C ASN A 174 -13.56 28.71 23.51
N CYS A 175 -13.11 29.82 22.92
CA CYS A 175 -12.21 29.81 21.78
C CYS A 175 -10.91 29.00 21.98
N PRO A 176 -10.28 28.94 23.17
CA PRO A 176 -9.09 28.10 23.39
C PRO A 176 -9.32 26.60 23.13
N ALA A 177 -10.56 26.10 23.24
CA ALA A 177 -10.88 24.71 22.94
C ALA A 177 -10.68 24.35 21.46
N ILE A 178 -10.78 25.33 20.54
CA ILE A 178 -10.46 25.13 19.13
C ILE A 178 -8.97 24.82 18.98
N GLY A 179 -8.10 25.59 19.64
CA GLY A 179 -6.66 25.32 19.66
C GLY A 179 -6.29 23.96 20.25
N ALA A 180 -7.09 23.45 21.19
CA ALA A 180 -6.93 22.12 21.78
C ALA A 180 -7.25 20.96 20.81
N LEU A 181 -7.77 21.23 19.60
CA LEU A 181 -7.90 20.24 18.53
C LEU A 181 -6.55 19.88 17.88
N LYS A 182 -5.55 20.77 17.94
CA LYS A 182 -4.23 20.53 17.33
C LYS A 182 -3.55 19.22 17.75
N PRO A 183 -3.45 18.86 19.04
CA PRO A 183 -2.87 17.57 19.42
C PRO A 183 -3.67 16.38 18.88
N LYS A 184 -5.00 16.47 18.82
CA LYS A 184 -5.85 15.42 18.22
C LYS A 184 -5.59 15.29 16.72
N LEU A 185 -5.52 16.41 16.00
CA LEU A 185 -5.16 16.42 14.59
C LEU A 185 -3.76 15.81 14.37
N ALA A 186 -2.78 16.18 15.19
CA ALA A 186 -1.44 15.63 15.12
C ALA A 186 -1.42 14.11 15.32
N GLU A 187 -2.23 13.59 16.25
CA GLU A 187 -2.39 12.16 16.45
C GLU A 187 -3.02 11.46 15.22
N VAL A 188 -4.09 12.03 14.66
CA VAL A 188 -4.73 11.52 13.43
C VAL A 188 -3.71 11.44 12.30
N LYS A 189 -2.95 12.53 12.07
CA LYS A 189 -1.96 12.62 10.99
C LYS A 189 -0.73 11.73 11.20
N ARG A 190 -0.29 11.54 12.45
CA ARG A 190 0.77 10.58 12.77
C ARG A 190 0.35 9.14 12.41
N LYS A 191 -0.85 8.72 12.85
CA LYS A 191 -1.38 7.37 12.55
C LYS A 191 -1.56 7.16 11.05
N GLU A 192 -2.01 8.18 10.33
CA GLU A 192 -2.12 8.16 8.88
C GLU A 192 -0.75 7.96 8.20
N GLY A 193 0.28 8.68 8.67
CA GLY A 193 1.65 8.53 8.17
C GLY A 193 2.26 7.15 8.44
N GLU A 194 1.99 6.57 9.61
CA GLU A 194 2.42 5.20 9.95
C GLU A 194 1.79 4.14 9.03
N ARG A 195 0.50 4.30 8.71
CA ARG A 195 -0.22 3.42 7.78
C ARG A 195 0.32 3.56 6.35
N LEU A 196 0.56 4.79 5.89
CA LEU A 196 1.16 5.05 4.59
C LEU A 196 2.56 4.41 4.50
N ALA A 197 3.42 4.62 5.49
CA ALA A 197 4.75 4.03 5.52
C ALA A 197 4.72 2.49 5.51
N ALA A 198 3.80 1.88 6.26
CA ALA A 198 3.63 0.43 6.27
C ALA A 198 3.18 -0.11 4.90
N TYR A 199 2.26 0.56 4.24
CA TYR A 199 1.81 0.21 2.89
C TYR A 199 2.91 0.37 1.85
N LEU A 200 3.61 1.51 1.83
CA LEU A 200 4.72 1.75 0.90
C LEU A 200 5.82 0.70 1.05
N LYS A 201 6.18 0.36 2.30
CA LYS A 201 7.14 -0.73 2.59
C LYS A 201 6.67 -2.08 2.04
N ALA A 202 5.37 -2.38 2.14
CA ALA A 202 4.81 -3.63 1.62
C ALA A 202 4.84 -3.65 0.08
N VAL A 203 4.55 -2.53 -0.58
CA VAL A 203 4.64 -2.38 -2.04
C VAL A 203 6.08 -2.49 -2.52
N ASP A 204 7.03 -1.87 -1.84
CA ASP A 204 8.45 -1.89 -2.20
C ASP A 204 9.03 -3.32 -2.14
N ALA A 205 8.57 -4.12 -1.18
CA ALA A 205 8.95 -5.52 -1.00
C ALA A 205 8.37 -6.48 -2.06
N LEU A 206 7.45 -6.02 -2.91
CA LEU A 206 6.92 -6.84 -4.00
C LEU A 206 8.02 -7.16 -5.02
N GLY A 207 7.94 -8.33 -5.63
CA GLY A 207 8.79 -8.70 -6.76
C GLY A 207 8.31 -8.19 -8.12
N GLU A 208 7.48 -7.15 -8.12
CA GLU A 208 6.85 -6.63 -9.32
C GLU A 208 7.72 -5.56 -10.03
N PRO A 209 7.52 -5.35 -11.34
CA PRO A 209 8.14 -4.24 -12.06
C PRO A 209 7.86 -2.86 -11.45
N GLU A 210 8.77 -1.91 -11.61
CA GLU A 210 8.63 -0.57 -10.99
C GLU A 210 7.43 0.23 -11.50
N ASP A 211 6.96 0.02 -12.74
CA ASP A 211 5.72 0.64 -13.23
C ASP A 211 4.52 0.17 -12.40
N VAL A 212 4.43 -1.14 -12.12
CA VAL A 212 3.37 -1.72 -11.28
C VAL A 212 3.46 -1.19 -9.85
N LYS A 213 4.66 -1.23 -9.25
CA LYS A 213 4.87 -0.68 -7.90
C LYS A 213 4.51 0.79 -7.83
N HIS A 214 4.88 1.59 -8.84
CA HIS A 214 4.49 2.99 -8.94
C HIS A 214 2.96 3.14 -8.91
N GLY A 215 2.23 2.38 -9.74
CA GLY A 215 0.76 2.40 -9.73
C GLY A 215 0.16 2.05 -8.37
N LEU A 216 0.72 1.05 -7.69
CA LEU A 216 0.29 0.65 -6.33
C LEU A 216 0.57 1.75 -5.29
N ARG A 217 1.73 2.43 -5.36
CA ARG A 217 2.05 3.56 -4.47
C ARG A 217 1.05 4.71 -4.67
N GLN A 218 0.74 5.03 -5.94
CA GLN A 218 -0.22 6.09 -6.29
C GLN A 218 -1.67 5.79 -5.86
N ALA A 219 -2.04 4.51 -5.80
CA ALA A 219 -3.38 4.08 -5.39
C ALA A 219 -3.72 4.39 -3.93
N MET A 220 -2.71 4.59 -3.07
CA MET A 220 -2.92 5.02 -1.69
C MET A 220 -2.82 6.55 -1.59
N ALA A 221 -3.93 7.27 -1.66
CA ALA A 221 -3.95 8.72 -1.42
C ALA A 221 -4.43 9.04 0.00
N PRO A 222 -3.76 10.00 0.67
CA PRO A 222 -3.86 11.40 0.22
C PRO A 222 -2.55 12.08 -0.23
N ALA A 223 -1.37 11.50 0.00
CA ALA A 223 -0.08 12.11 -0.30
C ALA A 223 0.92 11.09 -0.87
N GLU A 224 1.82 11.52 -1.75
CA GLU A 224 2.84 10.65 -2.37
C GLU A 224 3.86 10.12 -1.37
N THR A 225 4.13 10.89 -0.31
CA THR A 225 5.16 10.58 0.68
C THR A 225 4.73 10.97 2.09
N PRO A 226 5.37 10.40 3.13
CA PRO A 226 5.18 10.83 4.52
C PRO A 226 5.45 12.34 4.74
N GLU A 227 6.41 12.92 4.01
CA GLU A 227 6.75 14.35 4.09
C GLU A 227 5.63 15.23 3.52
N ALA A 228 5.07 14.84 2.38
CA ALA A 228 3.91 15.52 1.80
C ALA A 228 2.70 15.46 2.74
N LEU A 229 2.50 14.33 3.44
CA LEU A 229 1.47 14.21 4.46
C LEU A 229 1.74 15.13 5.67
N ALA A 230 3.00 15.23 6.11
CA ALA A 230 3.40 16.12 7.20
C ALA A 230 3.16 17.61 6.83
N ALA A 231 3.40 18.00 5.57
CA ALA A 231 3.09 19.33 5.08
C ALA A 231 1.57 19.63 5.12
N LEU A 232 0.73 18.65 4.73
CA LEU A 232 -0.73 18.77 4.85
C LEU A 232 -1.20 18.85 6.31
N ALA A 233 -0.53 18.13 7.21
CA ALA A 233 -0.79 18.20 8.65
C ALA A 233 -0.48 19.60 9.21
N ALA A 234 0.65 20.18 8.82
CA ALA A 234 1.03 21.54 9.20
C ALA A 234 0.01 22.58 8.69
N LYS A 235 -0.46 22.44 7.44
CA LYS A 235 -1.52 23.30 6.90
C LYS A 235 -2.86 23.13 7.61
N SER A 236 -3.22 21.92 7.98
CA SER A 236 -4.43 21.65 8.75
C SER A 236 -4.35 22.26 10.16
N ALA A 237 -3.16 22.25 10.79
CA ALA A 237 -2.94 22.93 12.06
C ALA A 237 -3.04 24.46 11.93
N GLU A 238 -2.52 25.03 10.83
CA GLU A 238 -2.68 26.45 10.51
C GLU A 238 -4.16 26.86 10.40
N ASN A 239 -4.99 25.99 9.83
CA ASN A 239 -6.44 26.21 9.76
C ASN A 239 -7.08 26.31 11.16
N ILE A 240 -6.69 25.42 12.08
CA ILE A 240 -7.17 25.44 13.46
C ILE A 240 -6.76 26.73 14.16
N ASP A 241 -5.51 27.17 14.00
CA ASP A 241 -5.01 28.42 14.59
C ASP A 241 -5.77 29.64 14.05
N ALA A 242 -5.98 29.72 12.73
CA ALA A 242 -6.74 30.80 12.12
C ALA A 242 -8.22 30.79 12.55
N THR A 243 -8.81 29.61 12.73
CA THR A 243 -10.18 29.44 13.23
C THR A 243 -10.31 29.87 14.69
N GLN A 244 -9.33 29.54 15.54
CA GLN A 244 -9.28 30.04 16.91
C GLN A 244 -9.20 31.56 16.94
N GLN A 245 -8.32 32.17 16.14
CA GLN A 245 -8.20 33.63 16.04
C GLN A 245 -9.51 34.28 15.56
N MET A 246 -10.23 33.63 14.65
CA MET A 246 -11.56 34.08 14.22
C MET A 246 -12.56 34.05 15.38
N CYS A 247 -12.59 32.96 16.16
CA CYS A 247 -13.44 32.88 17.36
C CYS A 247 -13.12 34.01 18.34
N GLU A 248 -11.84 34.22 18.67
CA GLU A 248 -11.39 35.26 19.61
C GLU A 248 -11.75 36.67 19.13
N LEU A 249 -11.59 36.93 17.83
CA LEU A 249 -12.02 38.18 17.20
C LEU A 249 -13.53 38.42 17.38
N LEU A 250 -14.35 37.40 17.07
CA LEU A 250 -15.80 37.49 17.16
C LEU A 250 -16.29 37.53 18.61
N ALA A 251 -15.57 36.92 19.55
CA ALA A 251 -15.87 36.96 20.98
C ALA A 251 -15.80 38.38 21.58
N ARG A 252 -15.13 39.33 20.91
CA ARG A 252 -15.12 40.75 21.31
C ARG A 252 -16.46 41.46 21.11
N LYS A 253 -17.43 40.83 20.42
CA LYS A 253 -18.81 41.33 20.22
C LYS A 253 -18.88 42.74 19.59
N THR A 254 -17.87 43.10 18.80
CA THR A 254 -17.85 44.34 18.02
C THR A 254 -18.51 44.17 16.65
N TRP A 255 -18.93 42.96 16.32
CA TRP A 255 -19.65 42.63 15.10
C TRP A 255 -21.17 42.72 15.28
N TYR A 256 -21.90 42.74 14.16
CA TYR A 256 -23.35 42.63 14.09
C TYR A 256 -23.76 41.91 12.81
N ASN A 257 -24.97 41.33 12.81
CA ASN A 257 -25.53 40.73 11.61
C ASN A 257 -26.01 41.81 10.65
N ASN A 258 -25.34 41.94 9.51
CA ASN A 258 -25.70 42.84 8.42
C ASN A 258 -26.18 42.03 7.22
N PHE A 259 -27.47 41.67 7.20
CA PHE A 259 -28.08 40.85 6.14
C PHE A 259 -27.33 39.54 5.86
N ALA A 260 -27.07 38.75 6.92
CA ALA A 260 -26.30 37.50 6.91
C ALA A 260 -24.78 37.65 6.68
N TYR A 261 -24.27 38.87 6.59
CA TYR A 261 -22.83 39.17 6.59
C TYR A 261 -22.36 39.74 7.92
N PHE A 262 -21.09 39.55 8.25
CA PHE A 262 -20.48 40.19 9.41
C PHE A 262 -20.27 41.67 9.14
N GLY A 263 -21.07 42.53 9.77
CA GLY A 263 -20.78 43.95 9.93
C GLY A 263 -19.93 44.17 11.18
N PHE A 264 -19.12 45.25 11.21
CA PHE A 264 -18.27 45.59 12.37
C PHE A 264 -18.46 47.05 12.78
N ARG A 265 -18.41 47.31 14.09
CA ARG A 265 -18.56 48.65 14.69
C ARG A 265 -17.28 49.49 14.59
N ASN A 266 -16.14 48.88 14.29
CA ASN A 266 -14.87 49.58 14.11
C ASN A 266 -14.08 49.00 12.92
N ALA A 267 -13.25 49.84 12.31
CA ALA A 267 -12.49 49.48 11.11
C ALA A 267 -11.36 48.48 11.37
N ALA A 268 -10.79 48.48 12.58
CA ALA A 268 -9.68 47.60 12.94
C ALA A 268 -10.12 46.12 12.97
N ASP A 269 -11.26 45.82 13.58
CA ASP A 269 -11.81 44.46 13.66
C ASP A 269 -12.31 43.98 12.31
N MET A 270 -12.88 44.87 11.50
CA MET A 270 -13.23 44.57 10.11
C MET A 270 -11.99 44.18 9.29
N ALA A 271 -10.89 44.93 9.43
CA ALA A 271 -9.63 44.62 8.75
C ALA A 271 -9.05 43.28 9.22
N ALA A 272 -9.07 43.01 10.52
CA ALA A 272 -8.62 41.73 11.10
C ALA A 272 -9.48 40.56 10.61
N PHE A 273 -10.81 40.72 10.56
CA PHE A 273 -11.74 39.72 10.03
C PHE A 273 -11.44 39.39 8.58
N ASN A 274 -11.32 40.41 7.73
CA ASN A 274 -11.03 40.24 6.31
C ASN A 274 -9.67 39.55 6.08
N ALA A 275 -8.66 39.88 6.90
CA ALA A 275 -7.37 39.21 6.85
C ALA A 275 -7.47 37.72 7.21
N LEU A 276 -8.24 37.38 8.26
CA LEU A 276 -8.48 36.00 8.67
C LEU A 276 -9.29 35.22 7.62
N VAL A 277 -10.37 35.79 7.08
CA VAL A 277 -11.15 35.16 5.99
C VAL A 277 -10.26 34.89 4.78
N LYS A 278 -9.45 35.86 4.37
CA LYS A 278 -8.50 35.68 3.25
C LYS A 278 -7.52 34.53 3.53
N ARG A 279 -6.99 34.46 4.75
CA ARG A 279 -6.07 33.38 5.16
C ARG A 279 -6.75 32.02 5.18
N LEU A 280 -7.93 31.91 5.78
CA LEU A 280 -8.72 30.67 5.82
C LEU A 280 -9.05 30.19 4.39
N ASN A 281 -9.50 31.08 3.51
CA ASN A 281 -9.77 30.75 2.11
C ASN A 281 -8.52 30.25 1.37
N ALA A 282 -7.34 30.83 1.64
CA ALA A 282 -6.09 30.36 1.05
C ALA A 282 -5.73 28.95 1.54
N ILE A 283 -5.88 28.68 2.85
CA ILE A 283 -5.63 27.35 3.42
C ILE A 283 -6.62 26.33 2.86
N GLU A 284 -7.91 26.66 2.78
CA GLU A 284 -8.94 25.80 2.19
C GLU A 284 -8.66 25.51 0.71
N ALA A 285 -8.19 26.51 -0.05
CA ALA A 285 -7.79 26.32 -1.45
C ALA A 285 -6.59 25.38 -1.60
N ASP A 286 -5.57 25.50 -0.75
CA ASP A 286 -4.41 24.62 -0.72
C ASP A 286 -4.81 23.17 -0.39
N LEU A 287 -5.64 22.97 0.65
CA LEU A 287 -6.14 21.66 1.03
C LEU A 287 -7.04 21.04 -0.05
N ALA A 288 -7.89 21.85 -0.67
CA ALA A 288 -8.74 21.40 -1.78
C ALA A 288 -7.92 21.02 -3.02
N LYS A 289 -6.82 21.75 -3.29
CA LYS A 289 -5.87 21.39 -4.36
C LYS A 289 -5.21 20.05 -4.04
N ALA A 290 -4.66 19.88 -2.83
CA ALA A 290 -4.03 18.62 -2.44
C ALA A 290 -4.99 17.43 -2.53
N ASN A 291 -6.27 17.61 -2.19
CA ASN A 291 -7.29 16.59 -2.35
C ASN A 291 -7.57 16.27 -3.83
N ARG A 292 -7.66 17.27 -4.71
CA ARG A 292 -7.78 17.06 -6.17
C ARG A 292 -6.57 16.30 -6.72
N ASP A 293 -5.37 16.72 -6.37
CA ASP A 293 -4.13 16.08 -6.81
C ASP A 293 -4.06 14.64 -6.29
N GLY A 294 -4.50 14.39 -5.05
CA GLY A 294 -4.64 13.04 -4.49
C GLY A 294 -5.60 12.16 -5.26
N ARG A 295 -6.77 12.68 -5.64
CA ARG A 295 -7.74 11.95 -6.47
C ARG A 295 -7.21 11.62 -7.85
N ALA A 296 -6.48 12.56 -8.48
CA ALA A 296 -5.85 12.33 -9.77
C ALA A 296 -4.81 11.21 -9.69
N ARG A 297 -3.96 11.22 -8.65
CA ARG A 297 -2.98 10.15 -8.38
C ARG A 297 -3.63 8.78 -8.21
N VAL A 298 -4.71 8.69 -7.44
CA VAL A 298 -5.44 7.42 -7.32
C VAL A 298 -5.88 6.93 -8.70
N SER A 299 -6.54 7.79 -9.49
CA SER A 299 -7.03 7.42 -10.82
C SER A 299 -5.90 6.93 -11.74
N GLU A 300 -4.78 7.66 -11.77
CA GLU A 300 -3.60 7.29 -12.55
C GLU A 300 -3.01 5.95 -12.08
N GLY A 301 -2.88 5.77 -10.76
CA GLY A 301 -2.41 4.53 -10.16
C GLY A 301 -3.29 3.33 -10.53
N GLN A 302 -4.62 3.52 -10.54
CA GLN A 302 -5.57 2.50 -10.97
C GLN A 302 -5.40 2.12 -12.44
N GLU A 303 -5.19 3.10 -13.33
CA GLU A 303 -4.99 2.85 -14.75
C GLU A 303 -3.71 2.06 -15.01
N ILE A 304 -2.62 2.40 -14.31
CA ILE A 304 -1.34 1.68 -14.38
C ILE A 304 -1.53 0.23 -13.92
N VAL A 305 -2.20 0.02 -12.78
CA VAL A 305 -2.45 -1.32 -12.24
C VAL A 305 -3.36 -2.12 -13.18
N ARG A 306 -4.43 -1.53 -13.73
CA ARG A 306 -5.29 -2.18 -14.73
C ARG A 306 -4.49 -2.62 -15.96
N ALA A 307 -3.65 -1.74 -16.50
CA ALA A 307 -2.80 -2.06 -17.64
C ALA A 307 -1.87 -3.25 -17.32
N ALA A 308 -1.27 -3.28 -16.12
CA ALA A 308 -0.42 -4.38 -15.69
C ALA A 308 -1.16 -5.72 -15.55
N LEU A 309 -2.42 -5.69 -15.10
CA LEU A 309 -3.28 -6.88 -14.97
C LEU A 309 -3.62 -7.50 -16.33
N THR A 310 -3.74 -6.68 -17.39
CA THR A 310 -4.05 -7.16 -18.75
C THR A 310 -2.90 -7.83 -19.49
N ARG A 311 -1.64 -7.61 -19.06
CA ARG A 311 -0.47 -8.31 -19.65
C ARG A 311 -0.59 -9.81 -19.36
N THR A 312 -0.52 -10.67 -20.38
CA THR A 312 -0.62 -12.12 -20.17
C THR A 312 0.70 -12.70 -19.62
N THR A 313 0.59 -13.76 -18.84
CA THR A 313 1.78 -14.45 -18.28
C THR A 313 2.65 -15.05 -19.39
N THR A 314 2.03 -15.42 -20.52
CA THR A 314 2.70 -15.98 -21.70
C THR A 314 3.64 -14.98 -22.37
N ASP A 315 3.20 -13.73 -22.52
CA ASP A 315 4.01 -12.67 -23.15
C ASP A 315 5.30 -12.41 -22.36
N GLU A 316 5.23 -12.50 -21.04
CA GLU A 316 6.39 -12.28 -20.15
C GLU A 316 7.36 -13.45 -20.15
N ILE A 317 6.85 -14.69 -20.21
CA ILE A 317 7.69 -15.88 -20.35
C ILE A 317 8.45 -15.81 -21.68
N ILE A 318 7.78 -15.47 -22.77
CA ILE A 318 8.41 -15.33 -24.09
C ILE A 318 9.44 -14.19 -24.08
N ALA A 319 9.10 -13.04 -23.50
CA ALA A 319 10.02 -11.90 -23.41
C ALA A 319 11.26 -12.21 -22.56
N ALA A 320 11.12 -12.98 -21.48
CA ALA A 320 12.22 -13.38 -20.61
C ALA A 320 13.16 -14.42 -21.25
N LEU A 321 12.67 -15.18 -22.22
CA LEU A 321 13.45 -16.19 -22.95
C LEU A 321 14.13 -15.64 -24.21
N THR A 322 13.66 -14.50 -24.74
CA THR A 322 14.15 -13.93 -26.01
C THR A 322 15.11 -12.75 -25.85
N LYS A 323 15.25 -12.19 -24.64
CA LYS A 323 16.21 -11.13 -24.28
C LYS A 323 17.20 -11.62 -23.25
#